data_AF-A0A949MHQ1-F1
#
_entry.id   AF-A0A949MHQ1-F1
#
_cell.length_a   1.000
_cell.length_b   1.000
_cell.length_c   1.000
_cell.angle_alpha   90.00
_cell.angle_beta   90.00
_cell.angle_gamma   90.00
#
_symmetry.space_group_name_H-M   'P 1'
#
loop_
_entity.id
_entity.type
_entity.pdbx_description
1 polymer ?
#
loop_
_entity_poly.entity_id
_entity_poly.type
_entity_poly.pdbx_seq_one_letter_code
_entity_poly.pdbx_strand_id
1 'polypeptide(L)'
;MDTAVTGGVIRQHLIDPEICIRCNTCEATCPVGAITHDDRNYVVDAGKCNLCMACIAPCPTGSIDNWRSMPRVRAYSVEAQLGWDTLPAELPADELVPGDAGDVVLDADVAHTPTDALAPDAAAPREVAVTPAAEASVATVAGATVPPWSAAHAYTNLYGPKCAEPFVQA
;
A
#
# COMPACT_ATOMS: atom_id res chain seq x y z
N MET A 1 14.05 -24.35 11.37
CA MET A 1 13.31 -23.72 10.26
C MET A 1 11.84 -24.10 10.40
N ASP A 2 11.09 -23.43 11.28
CA ASP A 2 9.63 -23.49 11.32
C ASP A 2 9.13 -22.34 12.19
N THR A 3 8.83 -21.20 11.57
CA THR A 3 8.20 -20.08 12.24
C THR A 3 6.74 -20.09 11.82
N ALA A 4 5.88 -20.54 12.73
CA ALA A 4 4.44 -20.37 12.63
C ALA A 4 4.16 -18.89 12.34
N VAL A 5 3.71 -18.60 11.11
CA VAL A 5 3.15 -17.29 10.78
C VAL A 5 1.82 -17.22 11.52
N THR A 6 1.85 -16.67 12.73
CA THR A 6 0.68 -16.40 13.54
C THR A 6 -0.33 -15.64 12.70
N GLY A 7 -1.51 -16.25 12.54
CA GLY A 7 -2.62 -15.72 11.76
C GLY A 7 -2.98 -14.31 12.23
N GLY A 8 -2.70 -13.33 11.37
CA GLY A 8 -3.09 -11.95 11.55
C GLY A 8 -3.59 -11.40 10.22
N VAL A 9 -4.46 -10.39 10.27
CA VAL A 9 -4.91 -9.68 9.07
C VAL A 9 -3.84 -8.67 8.67
N ILE A 10 -3.45 -8.67 7.41
CA ILE A 10 -2.56 -7.68 6.81
C ILE A 10 -3.33 -6.77 5.86
N ARG A 11 -2.85 -5.54 5.70
CA ARG A 11 -3.25 -4.67 4.59
C ARG A 11 -2.27 -4.87 3.45
N GLN A 12 -2.62 -5.75 2.53
CA GLN A 12 -1.80 -6.01 1.35
C GLN A 12 -1.94 -4.87 0.35
N HIS A 13 -0.79 -4.33 -0.06
CA HIS A 13 -0.68 -3.34 -1.13
C HIS A 13 -0.72 -4.06 -2.48
N LEU A 14 -1.51 -3.55 -3.44
CA LEU A 14 -1.66 -4.14 -4.78
C LEU A 14 -1.55 -3.05 -5.85
N ILE A 15 -1.26 -3.47 -7.08
CA ILE A 15 -1.23 -2.60 -8.26
C ILE A 15 -2.36 -3.05 -9.18
N ASP A 16 -3.18 -2.11 -9.64
CA ASP A 16 -4.29 -2.36 -10.55
C ASP A 16 -3.79 -2.54 -12.00
N PRO A 17 -3.93 -3.74 -12.59
CA PRO A 17 -3.50 -3.99 -13.97
C PRO A 17 -4.32 -3.24 -15.03
N GLU A 18 -5.56 -2.82 -14.74
CA GLU A 18 -6.43 -2.15 -15.73
C GLU A 18 -5.94 -0.75 -16.08
N ILE A 19 -5.36 -0.05 -15.09
CA ILE A 19 -4.91 1.34 -15.22
C ILE A 19 -3.39 1.50 -15.10
N CYS A 20 -2.66 0.40 -14.88
CA CYS A 20 -1.20 0.41 -14.89
C CYS A 20 -0.67 0.57 -16.33
N ILE A 21 0.03 1.68 -16.60
CA ILE A 21 0.68 1.92 -17.89
C ILE A 21 2.08 1.30 -18.00
N ARG A 22 2.49 0.47 -17.04
CA ARG A 22 3.79 -0.24 -17.04
C ARG A 22 5.02 0.67 -17.21
N CYS A 23 5.01 1.81 -16.52
CA CYS A 23 6.08 2.82 -16.64
C CYS A 23 7.36 2.54 -15.83
N ASN A 24 7.44 1.42 -15.10
CA ASN A 24 8.57 1.04 -14.23
C ASN A 24 8.87 1.94 -13.01
N THR A 25 8.21 3.09 -12.88
CA THR A 25 8.49 4.07 -11.81
C THR A 25 8.36 3.49 -10.40
N CYS A 26 7.33 2.69 -10.15
CA CYS A 26 7.05 2.11 -8.83
C CYS A 26 8.14 1.11 -8.41
N GLU A 27 8.55 0.22 -9.33
CA GLU A 27 9.63 -0.72 -9.06
C GLU A 27 10.94 -0.01 -8.82
N ALA A 28 11.31 0.95 -9.67
CA ALA A 28 12.55 1.68 -9.50
C ALA A 28 12.59 2.37 -8.14
N THR A 29 11.50 3.04 -7.74
CA THR A 29 11.43 3.81 -6.49
C THR A 29 11.37 2.96 -5.21
N CYS A 30 10.95 1.69 -5.28
CA CYS A 30 10.79 0.86 -4.09
C CYS A 30 12.14 0.58 -3.38
N PRO A 31 12.37 1.09 -2.16
CA PRO A 31 13.68 0.99 -1.49
C PRO A 31 13.99 -0.41 -0.98
N VAL A 32 12.96 -1.23 -0.75
CA VAL A 32 13.07 -2.60 -0.23
C VAL A 32 12.94 -3.66 -1.34
N GLY A 33 12.79 -3.24 -2.60
CA GLY A 33 12.66 -4.18 -3.71
C GLY A 33 11.43 -5.11 -3.61
N ALA A 34 10.33 -4.61 -3.04
CA ALA A 34 9.09 -5.37 -2.90
C ALA A 34 8.25 -5.42 -4.17
N ILE A 35 8.56 -4.59 -5.17
CA ILE A 35 7.82 -4.53 -6.43
C ILE A 35 8.64 -5.22 -7.51
N THR A 36 7.97 -6.04 -8.30
CA THR A 36 8.53 -6.74 -9.47
C THR A 36 7.51 -6.74 -10.60
N HIS A 37 7.91 -7.15 -11.81
CA HIS A 37 7.04 -7.19 -12.98
C HIS A 37 7.37 -8.32 -13.93
N ASP A 38 6.42 -8.63 -14.80
CA ASP A 38 6.61 -9.33 -16.08
C ASP A 38 6.19 -8.41 -17.25
N ASP A 39 6.01 -8.98 -18.45
CA ASP A 39 5.60 -8.23 -19.64
C ASP A 39 4.19 -7.62 -19.54
N ARG A 40 3.36 -8.11 -18.60
CA ARG A 40 1.95 -7.75 -18.46
C ARG A 40 1.68 -6.90 -17.23
N ASN A 41 2.27 -7.22 -16.08
CA ASN A 41 1.84 -6.73 -14.79
C ASN A 41 3.00 -6.34 -13.89
N TYR A 42 2.77 -5.30 -13.08
CA TYR A 42 3.59 -4.96 -11.91
C TYR A 42 2.88 -5.45 -10.66
N VAL A 43 3.60 -6.03 -9.71
CA VAL A 43 3.02 -6.68 -8.54
C VAL A 43 3.82 -6.40 -7.28
N VAL A 44 3.19 -6.54 -6.12
CA VAL A 44 3.80 -6.25 -4.82
C VAL A 44 3.93 -7.52 -3.98
N ASP A 45 5.16 -7.83 -3.57
CA ASP A 45 5.48 -8.89 -2.62
C ASP A 45 5.12 -8.44 -1.19
N ALA A 46 4.03 -8.99 -0.64
CA ALA A 46 3.54 -8.70 0.71
C ALA A 46 4.49 -9.18 1.83
N GLY A 47 5.46 -10.04 1.52
CA GLY A 47 6.51 -10.46 2.43
C GLY A 47 7.63 -9.42 2.57
N LYS A 48 7.88 -8.64 1.51
CA LYS A 48 8.94 -7.62 1.46
C LYS A 48 8.43 -6.19 1.69
N CYS A 49 7.18 -5.92 1.32
CA CYS A 49 6.61 -4.58 1.47
C CYS A 49 6.56 -4.16 2.94
N ASN A 50 7.21 -3.05 3.25
CA ASN A 50 7.27 -2.48 4.61
C ASN A 50 6.35 -1.26 4.80
N LEU A 51 5.42 -1.02 3.86
CA LEU A 51 4.43 0.06 3.91
C LEU A 51 5.01 1.48 4.00
N CYS A 52 6.20 1.71 3.40
CA CYS A 52 6.84 3.04 3.40
C CYS A 52 6.17 4.07 2.46
N MET A 53 5.23 3.65 1.60
CA MET A 53 4.48 4.50 0.67
C MET A 53 5.28 5.28 -0.39
N ALA A 54 6.58 5.02 -0.52
CA ALA A 54 7.46 5.73 -1.46
C ALA A 54 7.03 5.61 -2.94
N CYS A 55 6.35 4.51 -3.30
CA CYS A 55 5.91 4.22 -4.66
C CYS A 55 4.56 4.87 -5.04
N ILE A 56 3.82 5.46 -4.08
CA ILE A 56 2.49 6.04 -4.34
C ILE A 56 2.60 7.36 -5.10
N ALA A 57 3.26 8.36 -4.50
CA ALA A 57 3.37 9.70 -5.06
C ALA A 57 3.92 9.76 -6.51
N PRO A 58 4.92 8.93 -6.92
CA PRO A 58 5.45 9.00 -8.27
C PRO A 58 4.63 8.22 -9.33
N CYS A 59 3.55 7.52 -8.95
CA CYS A 59 2.72 6.79 -9.92
C CYS A 59 1.78 7.75 -10.68
N PRO A 60 1.95 7.94 -12.01
CA PRO A 60 1.18 8.94 -12.75
C PRO A 60 -0.29 8.57 -12.95
N THR A 61 -0.64 7.28 -12.87
CA THR A 61 -2.01 6.79 -13.06
C THR A 61 -2.74 6.51 -11.77
N GLY A 62 -2.04 6.53 -10.62
CA GLY A 62 -2.62 6.09 -9.35
C GLY A 62 -2.88 4.58 -9.26
N SER A 63 -2.49 3.77 -10.24
CA SER A 63 -2.70 2.31 -10.27
C SER A 63 -2.23 1.57 -9.01
N ILE A 64 -1.27 2.13 -8.29
CA ILE A 64 -0.69 1.54 -7.09
C ILE A 64 -1.48 1.85 -5.82
N ASP A 65 -2.47 2.75 -5.82
CA ASP A 65 -3.21 3.11 -4.59
C ASP A 65 -4.36 2.11 -4.29
N ASN A 66 -4.03 0.82 -4.23
CA ASN A 66 -4.99 -0.24 -3.99
C ASN A 66 -4.59 -1.09 -2.78
N TRP A 67 -5.54 -1.25 -1.85
CA TRP A 67 -5.33 -1.95 -0.59
C TRP A 67 -6.41 -3.00 -0.38
N ARG A 68 -6.00 -4.18 0.10
CA ARG A 68 -6.91 -5.26 0.49
C ARG A 68 -6.57 -5.74 1.89
N SER A 69 -7.57 -5.83 2.75
CA SER A 69 -7.43 -6.52 4.03
C SER A 69 -7.52 -8.02 3.78
N MET A 70 -6.53 -8.80 4.22
CA MET A 70 -6.47 -10.25 3.98
C MET A 70 -5.81 -10.96 5.17
N PRO A 71 -6.22 -12.18 5.54
CA PRO A 71 -5.43 -13.01 6.44
C PRO A 71 -4.02 -13.23 5.87
N ARG A 72 -2.97 -13.11 6.68
CA ARG A 72 -1.57 -13.23 6.21
C ARG A 72 -1.29 -14.57 5.52
N VAL A 73 -1.96 -15.62 5.97
CA VAL A 73 -1.88 -16.97 5.39
C VAL A 73 -2.50 -17.07 3.99
N ARG A 74 -3.39 -16.14 3.62
CA ARG A 74 -4.05 -16.03 2.31
C ARG A 74 -3.59 -14.78 1.54
N ALA A 75 -2.46 -14.18 1.91
CA ALA A 75 -1.89 -13.07 1.16
C ALA A 75 -1.67 -13.48 -0.30
N TYR A 76 -2.06 -12.63 -1.25
CA TYR A 76 -1.90 -12.93 -2.66
C TYR A 76 -0.42 -13.05 -3.02
N SER A 77 -0.03 -14.18 -3.61
CA SER A 77 1.35 -14.41 -4.03
C SER A 77 1.71 -13.53 -5.24
N VAL A 78 3.01 -13.40 -5.52
CA VAL A 78 3.52 -12.67 -6.69
C VAL A 78 2.98 -13.29 -7.97
N GLU A 79 2.98 -14.62 -8.05
CA GLU A 79 2.53 -15.39 -9.21
C GLU A 79 1.04 -15.20 -9.49
N ALA A 80 0.21 -15.18 -8.43
CA ALA A 80 -1.21 -14.93 -8.57
C ALA A 80 -1.48 -13.53 -9.14
N GLN A 81 -0.81 -12.51 -8.59
CA GLN A 81 -0.96 -11.12 -9.03
C GLN A 81 -0.56 -10.92 -10.49
N LEU A 82 0.52 -11.58 -10.96
CA LEU A 82 0.96 -11.50 -12.36
C LEU A 82 -0.06 -12.10 -13.34
N GLY A 83 -0.96 -12.96 -12.84
CA GLY A 83 -2.01 -13.60 -13.61
C GLY A 83 -3.24 -12.73 -13.89
N TRP A 84 -3.42 -11.62 -13.19
CA TRP A 84 -4.69 -10.88 -13.19
C TRP A 84 -4.80 -9.87 -14.33
N ASP A 85 -6.00 -9.78 -14.90
CA ASP A 85 -6.39 -8.72 -15.83
C ASP A 85 -7.16 -7.61 -15.10
N THR A 86 -7.78 -7.91 -13.96
CA THR A 86 -8.51 -6.97 -13.09
C THR A 86 -8.27 -7.30 -11.62
N LEU A 87 -8.40 -6.31 -10.73
CA LEU A 87 -8.21 -6.56 -9.30
C LEU A 87 -9.32 -7.47 -8.73
N PRO A 88 -8.96 -8.48 -7.92
CA PRO A 88 -9.94 -9.24 -7.16
C PRO A 88 -10.77 -8.35 -6.21
N ALA A 89 -12.01 -8.79 -5.99
CA ALA A 89 -12.90 -8.18 -5.00
C ALA A 89 -12.32 -8.27 -3.59
N GLU A 90 -12.67 -7.32 -2.73
CA GLU A 90 -12.29 -7.35 -1.32
C GLU A 90 -13.03 -8.48 -0.59
N LEU A 91 -12.31 -9.21 0.27
CA LEU A 91 -12.93 -10.26 1.06
C LEU A 91 -13.91 -9.66 2.08
N PRO A 92 -15.07 -10.30 2.30
CA PRO A 92 -16.01 -9.85 3.31
C PRO A 92 -15.42 -10.06 4.71
N ALA A 93 -15.88 -9.25 5.67
CA ALA A 93 -15.25 -9.14 7.00
C ALA A 93 -15.26 -10.44 7.82
N ASP A 94 -16.21 -11.33 7.56
CA ASP A 94 -16.32 -12.66 8.17
C ASP A 94 -15.20 -13.61 7.75
N GLU A 95 -14.65 -13.47 6.54
CA GLU A 95 -13.50 -14.25 6.07
C GLU A 95 -12.14 -13.67 6.50
N LEU A 96 -12.13 -12.42 7.00
CA LEU A 96 -10.93 -11.79 7.55
C LEU A 96 -10.60 -12.29 8.95
N VAL A 97 -11.55 -12.95 9.63
CA VAL A 97 -11.28 -13.61 10.90
C VAL A 97 -10.25 -14.71 10.62
N PRO A 98 -9.15 -14.81 11.39
CA PRO A 98 -8.23 -15.94 11.30
C PRO A 98 -8.99 -17.20 11.75
N GLY A 99 -9.76 -17.78 10.83
CA GLY A 99 -10.38 -19.08 10.99
C GLY A 99 -9.28 -20.11 11.10
N ASP A 100 -9.37 -20.90 12.15
CA ASP A 100 -8.76 -22.20 12.25
C ASP A 100 -8.80 -22.92 10.89
N ALA A 101 -7.72 -23.62 10.56
CA ALA A 101 -7.76 -24.57 9.47
C ALA A 101 -8.83 -25.62 9.81
N GLY A 102 -10.03 -25.45 9.26
CA GLY A 102 -11.15 -26.36 9.45
C GLY A 102 -10.87 -27.71 8.80
N ASP A 103 -10.29 -28.61 9.59
CA ASP A 103 -10.38 -30.05 9.44
C ASP A 103 -11.82 -30.51 9.78
N VAL A 104 -12.27 -31.57 9.13
CA VAL A 104 -13.60 -32.14 9.29
C VAL A 104 -13.70 -32.91 10.62
N VAL A 105 -14.57 -32.49 11.55
CA VAL A 105 -15.06 -33.38 12.61
C VAL A 105 -16.51 -33.08 13.01
N LEU A 106 -17.24 -34.19 13.17
CA LEU A 106 -18.66 -34.30 13.49
C LEU A 106 -18.94 -34.09 14.98
N ASP A 107 -20.06 -33.44 15.25
CA ASP A 107 -21.00 -33.58 16.38
C ASP A 107 -20.46 -33.63 17.83
N ALA A 108 -20.79 -32.61 18.63
CA ALA A 108 -21.42 -32.76 19.95
C ALA A 108 -21.66 -31.38 20.60
N ASP A 109 -22.66 -31.35 21.48
CA ASP A 109 -23.35 -30.23 22.09
C ASP A 109 -22.58 -29.44 23.17
N VAL A 110 -23.03 -28.19 23.41
CA VAL A 110 -23.52 -27.67 24.71
C VAL A 110 -23.60 -26.13 24.63
N ALA A 111 -24.76 -25.61 25.02
CA ALA A 111 -25.08 -24.19 25.14
C ALA A 111 -24.37 -23.49 26.31
N HIS A 112 -23.94 -22.23 26.13
CA HIS A 112 -24.13 -21.20 27.16
C HIS A 112 -24.03 -19.76 26.63
N THR A 113 -25.10 -19.01 26.83
CA THR A 113 -25.14 -17.56 27.07
C THR A 113 -25.73 -17.44 28.50
N PRO A 114 -25.43 -16.44 29.37
CA PRO A 114 -25.45 -15.02 28.98
C PRO A 114 -24.58 -14.01 29.77
N THR A 115 -24.57 -12.78 29.23
CA THR A 115 -24.51 -11.43 29.88
C THR A 115 -23.56 -11.16 31.05
N ASP A 116 -22.78 -10.09 30.97
CA ASP A 116 -23.25 -8.77 31.44
C ASP A 116 -22.36 -7.61 30.96
N ALA A 117 -22.93 -6.42 31.01
CA ALA A 117 -22.50 -5.18 30.40
C ALA A 117 -21.33 -4.49 31.13
N LEU A 118 -20.67 -3.54 30.46
CA LEU A 118 -20.62 -2.12 30.87
C LEU A 118 -19.80 -1.29 29.84
N ALA A 119 -20.46 -0.31 29.23
CA ALA A 119 -19.85 0.95 28.77
C ALA A 119 -20.25 2.05 29.78
N PRO A 120 -19.82 3.33 29.69
CA PRO A 120 -18.96 4.00 28.69
C PRO A 120 -17.88 4.92 29.36
N ASP A 121 -17.03 5.62 28.58
CA ASP A 121 -17.04 7.10 28.49
C ASP A 121 -16.01 7.62 27.47
N ALA A 122 -16.17 8.89 27.11
CA ALA A 122 -15.73 9.59 25.91
C ALA A 122 -14.33 10.20 25.98
N ALA A 123 -13.74 10.47 24.81
CA ALA A 123 -12.92 11.66 24.57
C ALA A 123 -12.77 11.94 23.06
N ALA A 124 -13.26 13.12 22.67
CA ALA A 124 -13.26 13.69 21.32
C ALA A 124 -11.85 14.13 20.84
N PRO A 125 -11.65 14.33 19.52
CA PRO A 125 -10.35 14.69 18.93
C PRO A 125 -9.94 16.15 19.21
N ARG A 126 -8.62 16.35 19.35
CA ARG A 126 -7.99 17.68 19.46
C ARG A 126 -7.62 18.21 18.07
N GLU A 127 -8.21 19.35 17.76
CA GLU A 127 -8.09 20.16 16.55
C GLU A 127 -6.84 21.04 16.67
N VAL A 128 -5.98 21.04 15.64
CA VAL A 128 -4.80 21.91 15.58
C VAL A 128 -5.16 23.16 14.79
N ALA A 129 -5.25 24.27 15.49
CA ALA A 129 -5.55 25.59 14.94
C ALA A 129 -4.37 26.12 14.10
N VAL A 130 -4.69 26.56 12.88
CA VAL A 130 -3.83 27.35 12.00
C VAL A 130 -3.92 28.81 12.44
N THR A 131 -2.79 29.44 12.78
CA THR A 131 -2.72 30.88 13.03
C THR A 131 -2.38 31.62 11.73
N PRO A 132 -3.12 32.69 11.37
CA PRO A 132 -2.70 33.61 10.32
C PRO A 132 -1.88 34.75 10.95
N ALA A 133 -0.76 35.12 10.31
CA ALA A 133 -0.05 36.33 10.66
C ALA A 133 0.54 37.02 9.43
N ALA A 134 -0.09 38.17 9.14
CA ALA A 134 0.47 39.44 8.66
C ALA A 134 1.04 39.57 7.24
N GLU A 135 0.43 40.53 6.54
CA GLU A 135 0.83 41.13 5.28
C GLU A 135 1.95 42.18 5.47
N ALA A 136 2.98 42.13 4.61
CA ALA A 136 3.84 43.20 4.08
C ALA A 136 5.09 42.51 3.50
N SER A 137 5.56 42.69 2.26
CA SER A 137 5.58 43.85 1.38
C SER A 137 5.82 43.33 -0.05
N VAL A 138 5.25 43.98 -1.07
CA VAL A 138 5.39 43.57 -2.48
C VAL A 138 6.77 43.92 -3.02
N ALA A 139 7.60 42.90 -3.24
CA ALA A 139 8.67 42.93 -4.23
C ALA A 139 8.29 41.91 -5.31
N THR A 140 8.15 42.37 -6.55
CA THR A 140 7.75 41.58 -7.71
C THR A 140 8.76 40.47 -7.98
N VAL A 141 8.50 39.28 -7.45
CA VAL A 141 9.14 38.04 -7.90
C VAL A 141 8.12 37.33 -8.78
N ALA A 142 8.49 37.06 -10.03
CA ALA A 142 7.68 36.34 -10.98
C ALA A 142 7.14 35.05 -10.34
N GLY A 143 5.82 34.83 -10.46
CA GLY A 143 5.06 33.80 -9.77
C GLY A 143 5.52 32.37 -10.07
N ALA A 144 6.55 31.91 -9.36
CA ALA A 144 6.86 30.51 -9.23
C ALA A 144 6.00 29.93 -8.10
N THR A 145 4.79 29.48 -8.43
CA THR A 145 4.14 28.43 -7.64
C THR A 145 5.09 27.23 -7.67
N VAL A 146 5.46 26.68 -6.51
CA VAL A 146 6.24 25.44 -6.45
C VAL A 146 5.46 24.40 -7.27
N PRO A 147 5.99 23.97 -8.44
CA PRO A 147 5.25 23.04 -9.27
C PRO A 147 5.12 21.70 -8.52
N PRO A 148 4.08 20.90 -8.79
CA PRO A 148 4.01 19.55 -8.22
C PRO A 148 5.31 18.80 -8.55
N TRP A 149 5.72 17.86 -7.70
CA TRP A 149 7.00 17.16 -7.82
C TRP A 149 7.30 16.66 -9.24
N SER A 150 6.28 16.15 -9.94
CA SER A 150 6.34 15.67 -11.32
C SER A 150 6.66 16.74 -12.37
N ALA A 151 6.36 18.01 -12.10
CA ALA A 151 6.66 19.16 -12.97
C ALA A 151 7.93 19.91 -12.53
N ALA A 152 8.30 19.83 -11.25
CA ALA A 152 9.57 20.36 -10.73
C ALA A 152 10.77 19.50 -11.17
N HIS A 153 10.56 18.20 -11.29
CA HIS A 153 11.56 17.23 -11.70
C HIS A 153 11.09 16.54 -12.98
N ALA A 154 11.47 17.10 -14.14
CA ALA A 154 11.36 16.39 -15.40
C ALA A 154 12.04 15.02 -15.20
N TYR A 155 11.31 13.93 -15.47
CA TYR A 155 11.79 12.55 -15.37
C TYR A 155 12.83 12.23 -16.47
N THR A 156 13.78 13.13 -16.73
CA THR A 156 15.00 12.90 -17.49
C THR A 156 16.08 12.22 -16.63
N ASN A 157 15.66 11.47 -15.60
CA ASN A 157 16.55 10.49 -15.01
C ASN A 157 16.69 9.38 -16.06
N LEU A 158 17.72 9.48 -16.90
CA LEU A 158 18.14 8.39 -17.80
C LEU A 158 18.36 7.08 -17.02
N TYR A 159 18.52 7.18 -15.70
CA TYR A 159 18.85 6.11 -14.78
C TYR A 159 17.85 6.10 -13.61
N GLY A 160 17.30 4.92 -13.29
CA GLY A 160 16.39 4.78 -12.15
C GLY A 160 17.11 4.95 -10.80
N PRO A 161 16.39 5.23 -9.70
CA PRO A 161 16.97 5.39 -8.35
C PRO A 161 17.75 4.18 -7.78
N LYS A 162 17.82 3.07 -8.52
CA LYS A 162 18.62 1.88 -8.18
C LYS A 162 19.95 1.78 -8.95
N CYS A 163 20.27 2.75 -9.81
CA CYS A 163 21.54 2.74 -10.54
C CYS A 163 22.73 2.92 -9.59
N ALA A 164 23.75 2.07 -9.76
CA ALA A 164 24.93 2.04 -8.89
C ALA A 164 25.78 3.32 -8.97
N GLU A 165 25.77 4.00 -10.12
CA GLU A 165 26.41 5.29 -10.31
C GLU A 165 25.42 6.30 -10.90
N PRO A 166 25.23 7.48 -10.27
CA PRO A 166 24.26 8.49 -10.72
C PRO A 166 24.77 9.32 -11.92
N PHE A 167 25.99 9.09 -12.40
CA PHE A 167 26.58 9.76 -13.57
C PHE A 167 27.62 8.88 -14.26
N VAL A 168 27.86 9.10 -15.55
CA VAL A 168 28.97 8.49 -16.31
C VAL A 168 30.19 9.39 -16.19
N GLN A 169 31.34 8.85 -15.78
CA GLN A 169 32.63 9.52 -16.03
C GLN A 169 33.00 9.30 -17.50
N ALA A 170 33.06 10.40 -18.25
CA ALA A 170 33.55 10.42 -19.63
C ALA A 170 35.05 10.11 -19.70
#